data_AF-A0A936KS49-F1
#
_entry.id   AF-A0A936KS49-F1
#
_cell.length_a   1.000
_cell.length_b   1.000
_cell.length_c   1.000
_cell.angle_alpha   90.00
_cell.angle_beta   90.00
_cell.angle_gamma   90.00
#
_symmetry.space_group_name_H-M   'P 1'
#
loop_
_entity.id
_entity.type
_entity.pdbx_description
1 polymer ?
#
loop_
_entity_poly.entity_id
_entity_poly.type
_entity_poly.pdbx_seq_one_letter_code
_entity_poly.pdbx_strand_id
1 'polypeptide(L)'
;MASALNRKARISTRATPHELPAGNPYRERITSAGKPQGVDAALELAGSSFDTQARKDAYCEVGQAVLDDMPQIYLYLFQDNYGIADSLTGYTLNTWGSMSWSSQNWQLK
;
A
#
# COMPACT_ATOMS: atom_id res chain seq x y z
N MET A 1 17.71 38.60 -11.84
CA MET A 1 17.20 37.81 -12.99
C MET A 1 17.61 36.35 -12.76
N ALA A 2 16.66 35.49 -12.43
CA ALA A 2 16.90 34.09 -12.03
C ALA A 2 17.06 33.19 -13.26
N SER A 3 18.17 32.46 -13.34
CA SER A 3 18.42 31.46 -14.38
C SER A 3 17.75 30.13 -14.02
N ALA A 4 16.95 29.62 -14.95
CA ALA A 4 16.06 28.48 -14.79
C ALA A 4 16.81 27.14 -14.67
N LEU A 5 16.64 26.52 -13.49
CA LEU A 5 16.30 25.12 -13.25
C LEU A 5 16.55 24.12 -14.41
N ASN A 6 17.74 23.53 -14.41
CA ASN A 6 18.03 22.29 -15.13
C ASN A 6 17.60 21.10 -14.25
N ARG A 7 16.30 20.81 -14.18
CA ARG A 7 15.78 19.63 -13.47
C ARG A 7 15.73 18.44 -14.43
N LYS A 8 16.83 17.67 -14.50
CA LYS A 8 16.76 16.28 -14.96
C LYS A 8 15.79 15.53 -14.04
N ALA A 9 14.63 15.18 -14.55
CA ALA A 9 13.71 14.24 -13.92
C ALA A 9 14.43 12.87 -13.85
N ARG A 10 15.15 12.64 -12.75
CA ARG A 10 15.65 11.32 -12.41
C ARG A 10 14.47 10.59 -11.80
N ILE A 11 13.91 9.63 -12.54
CA ILE A 11 12.96 8.67 -11.98
C ILE A 11 13.71 7.97 -10.85
N SER A 12 13.40 8.33 -9.61
CA SER A 12 13.99 7.75 -8.43
C SER A 12 13.54 6.30 -8.38
N THR A 13 14.49 5.37 -8.56
CA THR A 13 14.38 4.04 -7.96
C THR A 13 13.98 4.23 -6.51
N ARG A 14 12.95 3.51 -6.05
CA ARG A 14 12.35 3.58 -4.71
C ARG A 14 13.40 3.90 -3.64
N ALA A 15 13.45 5.14 -3.19
CA ALA A 15 14.09 5.45 -1.93
C ALA A 15 13.07 5.13 -0.85
N THR A 16 13.37 4.19 0.04
CA THR A 16 12.52 3.95 1.20
C THR A 16 12.61 5.16 2.14
N PRO A 17 11.57 5.51 2.91
CA PRO A 17 11.56 6.75 3.71
C PRO A 17 12.75 6.88 4.69
N HIS A 18 13.34 5.76 5.10
CA HIS A 18 14.52 5.72 5.96
C HIS A 18 15.82 6.16 5.25
N GLU A 19 15.89 6.03 3.93
CA GLU A 19 17.06 6.39 3.12
C GLU A 19 17.12 7.89 2.79
N LEU A 20 16.04 8.63 3.06
CA LEU A 20 16.00 10.08 2.85
C LEU A 20 16.66 10.80 4.04
N PRO A 21 17.43 11.89 3.84
CA PRO A 21 17.98 12.68 4.93
C PRO A 21 16.90 13.23 5.87
N ALA A 22 17.19 13.37 7.16
CA ALA A 22 16.33 14.11 8.10
C ALA A 22 16.22 15.58 7.63
N GLY A 23 15.02 16.17 7.67
CA GLY A 23 14.73 17.49 7.06
C GLY A 23 14.28 17.43 5.60
N ASN A 24 14.16 16.24 4.99
CA ASN A 24 13.55 16.13 3.67
C ASN A 24 12.02 16.22 3.78
N PRO A 25 11.36 17.18 3.09
CA PRO A 25 9.90 17.37 3.19
C PRO A 25 9.10 16.16 2.71
N TYR A 26 9.67 15.31 1.84
CA TYR A 26 9.06 14.05 1.43
C TYR A 26 9.17 12.97 2.51
N ARG A 27 10.29 12.94 3.26
CA ARG A 27 10.42 12.03 4.42
C ARG A 27 9.45 12.43 5.52
N GLU A 28 9.31 13.72 5.80
CA GLU A 28 8.45 14.22 6.89
C GLU A 28 6.95 14.06 6.61
N ARG A 29 6.51 14.12 5.34
CA ARG A 29 5.13 13.77 4.96
C ARG A 29 4.82 12.28 5.02
N ILE A 30 5.79 11.43 4.65
CA ILE A 30 5.59 9.97 4.62
C ILE A 30 5.76 9.37 6.03
N THR A 31 6.57 10.00 6.89
CA THR A 31 6.70 9.64 8.31
C THR A 31 5.65 10.37 9.15
N SER A 32 5.33 9.84 10.33
CA SER A 32 4.18 10.23 11.17
C SER A 32 4.04 11.72 11.53
N ALA A 33 5.06 12.54 11.29
CA ALA A 33 5.06 13.98 11.58
C ALA A 33 4.12 14.80 10.68
N GLY A 34 3.69 14.26 9.52
CA GLY A 34 2.77 14.91 8.59
C GLY A 34 1.33 14.39 8.59
N LYS A 35 0.98 13.44 9.48
CA LYS A 35 -0.34 12.78 9.44
C LYS A 35 -1.47 13.75 9.80
N PRO A 36 -2.62 13.71 9.11
CA PRO A 36 -3.85 14.36 9.56
C PRO A 36 -4.20 13.90 10.99
N GLN A 37 -4.62 14.84 11.86
CA GLN A 37 -5.00 14.51 13.23
C GLN A 37 -6.08 13.42 13.26
N GLY A 38 -5.90 12.42 14.13
CA GLY A 38 -6.88 11.35 14.34
C GLY A 38 -6.65 10.07 13.52
N VAL A 39 -5.82 10.11 12.47
CA VAL A 39 -5.55 8.92 11.62
C VAL A 39 -4.92 7.78 12.42
N ASP A 40 -4.02 8.08 13.35
CA ASP A 40 -3.38 7.05 14.18
C ASP A 40 -4.38 6.39 15.14
N ALA A 41 -5.32 7.15 15.71
CA ALA A 41 -6.36 6.61 16.57
C ALA A 41 -7.37 5.76 15.79
N ALA A 42 -7.74 6.18 14.57
CA ALA A 42 -8.60 5.40 13.69
C ALA A 42 -7.93 4.09 13.24
N LEU A 43 -6.62 4.13 12.91
CA LEU A 43 -5.85 2.92 12.62
C LEU A 43 -5.76 1.97 13.82
N GLU A 44 -5.55 2.51 15.02
CA GLU A 44 -5.51 1.72 16.25
C GLU A 44 -6.87 1.08 16.54
N LEU A 45 -7.97 1.81 16.39
CA LEU A 45 -9.33 1.28 16.51
C LEU A 45 -9.62 0.18 15.48
N ALA A 46 -9.25 0.39 14.22
CA ALA A 46 -9.43 -0.58 13.15
C ALA A 46 -8.61 -1.87 13.36
N GLY A 47 -7.44 -1.76 14.00
CA GLY A 47 -6.55 -2.87 14.33
C GLY A 47 -6.92 -3.62 15.61
N SER A 48 -7.53 -2.94 16.59
CA SER A 48 -7.83 -3.49 17.92
C SER A 48 -9.27 -3.97 18.11
N SER A 49 -10.22 -3.47 17.30
CA SER A 49 -11.62 -3.89 17.41
C SER A 49 -11.87 -5.26 16.80
N PHE A 50 -12.75 -6.05 17.42
CA PHE A 50 -13.28 -7.31 16.88
C PHE A 50 -14.62 -7.12 16.13
N ASP A 51 -15.28 -5.97 16.30
CA ASP A 51 -16.50 -5.66 15.55
C ASP A 51 -16.16 -5.25 14.12
N THR A 52 -16.70 -6.00 13.15
CA THR A 52 -16.43 -5.75 11.74
C THR A 52 -16.96 -4.40 11.28
N GLN A 53 -18.09 -3.92 11.83
CA GLN A 53 -18.63 -2.63 11.41
C GLN A 53 -17.77 -1.49 11.93
N ALA A 54 -17.44 -1.49 13.23
CA ALA A 54 -16.52 -0.50 13.80
C ALA A 54 -15.17 -0.44 13.07
N ARG A 55 -14.62 -1.58 12.65
CA ARG A 55 -13.36 -1.60 11.86
C ARG A 55 -13.53 -0.95 10.49
N LYS A 56 -14.65 -1.22 9.80
CA LYS A 56 -14.93 -0.62 8.49
C LYS A 56 -15.04 0.88 8.60
N ASP A 57 -15.78 1.38 9.58
CA ASP A 57 -16.01 2.81 9.78
C ASP A 57 -14.68 3.52 10.08
N ALA A 58 -13.84 2.94 10.94
CA ALA A 58 -12.50 3.45 11.22
C ALA A 58 -11.58 3.45 9.97
N TYR A 59 -11.64 2.41 9.13
CA TYR A 59 -10.89 2.40 7.86
C TYR A 59 -11.42 3.43 6.85
N CYS A 60 -12.71 3.75 6.87
CA CYS A 60 -13.28 4.82 6.04
C CYS A 60 -12.70 6.19 6.43
N GLU A 61 -12.56 6.47 7.73
CA GLU A 61 -11.93 7.71 8.23
C GLU A 61 -10.47 7.83 7.76
N VAL A 62 -9.71 6.73 7.87
CA VAL A 62 -8.33 6.67 7.35
C VAL A 62 -8.30 6.90 5.84
N GLY A 63 -9.20 6.26 5.09
CA GLY A 63 -9.32 6.41 3.65
C GLY A 63 -9.60 7.86 3.24
N GLN A 64 -10.51 8.54 3.93
CA GLN A 64 -10.82 9.95 3.68
C GLN A 64 -9.60 10.84 3.94
N ALA A 65 -8.89 10.63 5.04
CA ALA A 65 -7.69 11.40 5.36
C ALA A 65 -6.57 11.22 4.30
N VAL A 66 -6.44 10.02 3.72
CA VAL A 66 -5.51 9.76 2.61
C VAL A 66 -5.95 10.47 1.32
N LEU A 67 -7.25 10.56 1.05
CA LEU A 67 -7.76 11.31 -0.09
C LEU A 67 -7.53 12.82 0.07
N ASP A 68 -7.68 13.34 1.28
CA ASP A 68 -7.57 14.78 1.56
C ASP A 68 -6.10 15.27 1.54
N ASP A 69 -5.18 14.52 2.13
CA ASP A 69 -3.74 14.88 2.16
C ASP A 69 -2.99 14.41 0.90
N MET A 70 -3.58 13.49 0.12
CA MET A 70 -3.00 12.87 -1.08
C MET A 70 -1.52 12.46 -0.92
N PRO A 71 -1.13 11.71 0.14
CA PRO A 71 0.27 11.35 0.34
C PRO A 71 0.78 10.35 -0.71
N GLN A 72 -0.13 9.65 -1.41
CA GLN A 72 0.19 8.70 -2.46
C GLN A 72 -0.67 8.92 -3.71
N ILE A 73 -0.05 8.76 -4.88
CA ILE A 73 -0.74 8.76 -6.16
C ILE A 73 -1.04 7.31 -6.52
N TYR A 74 -2.32 6.93 -6.48
CA TYR A 74 -2.76 5.62 -6.92
C TYR A 74 -2.69 5.54 -8.45
N LEU A 75 -1.86 4.62 -8.98
CA LEU A 75 -1.73 4.41 -10.43
C LEU A 75 -2.54 3.20 -10.88
N TYR A 76 -2.05 2.01 -10.54
CA TYR A 76 -2.71 0.74 -10.84
C TYR A 76 -2.37 -0.27 -9.74
N LEU A 77 -3.33 -1.13 -9.41
CA LEU A 77 -3.05 -2.36 -8.69
C LEU A 77 -2.70 -3.43 -9.72
N PHE A 78 -1.47 -3.92 -9.69
CA PHE A 78 -1.06 -5.02 -10.55
C PHE A 78 -1.77 -6.29 -10.11
N GLN A 79 -2.44 -6.96 -11.05
CA GLN A 79 -2.99 -8.28 -10.80
C GLN A 79 -1.87 -9.31 -10.97
N ASP A 80 -1.71 -10.15 -9.95
CA ASP A 80 -0.84 -11.31 -10.05
C ASP A 80 -1.50 -12.34 -10.96
N ASN A 81 -0.89 -12.57 -12.13
CA ASN A 81 -1.30 -13.60 -13.08
C ASN A 81 -0.28 -14.73 -13.02
N TYR A 82 -0.76 -15.95 -12.72
CA TYR A 82 0.10 -17.12 -12.55
C TYR A 82 -0.08 -18.07 -13.73
N GLY A 83 1.03 -18.49 -14.34
CA GLY A 83 1.06 -19.57 -15.30
C GLY A 83 1.13 -20.91 -14.58
N ILE A 84 0.18 -21.79 -14.83
CA ILE A 84 0.08 -23.10 -14.19
C ILE A 84 0.10 -24.18 -15.27
N ALA A 85 0.76 -25.32 -15.00
CA ALA A 85 0.80 -26.44 -15.93
C ALA A 85 -0.57 -27.14 -16.02
N ASP A 86 -0.97 -27.58 -17.23
CA ASP A 86 -2.24 -28.28 -17.48
C ASP A 86 -2.39 -29.62 -16.72
N SER A 87 -1.26 -30.17 -16.27
CA SER A 87 -1.18 -31.36 -15.44
C SER A 87 -1.49 -31.08 -13.96
N LEU A 88 -1.48 -29.83 -13.51
CA LEU A 88 -1.81 -29.44 -12.14
C LEU A 88 -3.33 -29.25 -11.99
N THR A 89 -3.91 -29.91 -10.99
CA THR A 89 -5.31 -29.79 -10.61
C THR A 89 -5.44 -29.25 -9.20
N GLY A 90 -6.62 -28.71 -8.86
CA GLY A 90 -6.90 -28.16 -7.52
C GLY A 90 -6.42 -26.73 -7.30
N TYR A 91 -5.73 -26.12 -8.27
CA TYR A 91 -5.38 -24.71 -8.23
C TYR A 91 -6.64 -23.83 -8.31
N THR A 92 -6.71 -22.83 -7.44
CA THR A 92 -7.76 -21.82 -7.43
C THR A 92 -7.12 -20.44 -7.28
N LEU A 93 -7.49 -19.50 -8.15
CA LEU A 93 -6.97 -18.15 -8.12
C LEU A 93 -7.47 -17.42 -6.87
N ASN A 94 -6.60 -16.65 -6.23
CA ASN A 94 -6.94 -15.75 -5.13
C ASN A 94 -6.32 -14.37 -5.39
N THR A 95 -7.15 -13.33 -5.35
CA THR A 95 -6.73 -11.93 -5.55
C THR A 95 -6.13 -11.30 -4.29
N TRP A 96 -6.26 -11.96 -3.14
CA TRP A 96 -5.91 -11.41 -1.83
C TRP A 96 -4.74 -12.14 -1.16
N GLY A 97 -4.15 -13.15 -1.81
CA GLY A 97 -3.13 -14.00 -1.22
C GLY A 97 -2.09 -14.47 -2.22
N SER A 98 -1.03 -15.08 -1.71
CA SER A 98 0.01 -15.73 -2.54
C SER A 98 -0.62 -16.79 -3.46
N MET A 99 0.01 -17.03 -4.61
CA MET A 99 -0.28 -18.18 -5.48
C MET A 99 -0.50 -19.47 -4.70
N SER A 100 0.31 -19.70 -3.67
CA SER A 100 0.35 -20.93 -2.88
C SER A 100 -0.74 -21.06 -1.79
N TRP A 101 -1.70 -20.13 -1.71
CA TRP A 101 -2.68 -20.09 -0.62
C TRP A 101 -3.52 -21.38 -0.48
N SER A 102 -3.68 -22.13 -1.57
CA SER A 102 -4.44 -23.39 -1.63
C SER A 102 -3.58 -24.60 -1.99
N SER A 103 -2.25 -24.54 -1.77
CA SER A 103 -1.31 -25.59 -2.18
C SER A 103 -1.63 -26.98 -1.63
N GLN A 104 -2.33 -27.06 -0.49
CA GLN A 104 -2.82 -28.30 0.11
C GLN A 104 -3.79 -29.08 -0.79
N ASN A 105 -4.45 -28.41 -1.74
CA ASN A 105 -5.41 -29.04 -2.66
C ASN A 105 -4.76 -29.48 -3.98
N TRP A 106 -3.48 -29.19 -4.19
CA TRP A 106 -2.85 -29.34 -5.50
C TRP A 106 -2.41 -30.78 -5.75
N GLN A 107 -2.72 -31.28 -6.93
CA GLN A 107 -2.38 -32.64 -7.34
C GLN A 107 -1.92 -32.65 -8.79
N LEU A 108 -0.91 -33.46 -9.08
CA LEU A 108 -0.56 -33.80 -10.45
C LEU A 108 -1.49 -34.92 -10.92
N LYS A 109 -1.99 -34.79 -12.14
CA LYS A 109 -2.72 -35.86 -12.83
C LYS A 109 -1.85 -37.09 -13.06
#